data_AF-A0A496TIG0-F1
#
_entry.id   AF-A0A496TIG0-F1
#
_cell.length_a   1.000
_cell.length_b   1.000
_cell.length_c   1.000
_cell.angle_alpha   90.00
_cell.angle_beta   90.00
_cell.angle_gamma   90.00
#
_symmetry.space_group_name_H-M   'P 1'
#
loop_
_entity.id
_entity.type
_entity.pdbx_description
1 polymer ?
#
loop_
_entity_poly.entity_id
_entity_poly.type
_entity_poly.pdbx_seq_one_letter_code
_entity_poly.pdbx_strand_id
1 'polypeptide(L)'
;MLDQKRGRYHLNTPSSSENLGQIRDFVGEIARKAGFTEEYVNKIQIAVDEACTNVVQHAYKGMIPKDIDVLVEVNSDKLTVTVSDQGRGFDPHSFPPLDMNAYFANLKRGGLGIYLIHMLMDEVEFMINPGRKNSVRMVKFLHPVESSERKQNQKILLEKSRERKRHAVSE
;
A
#
# COMPACT_ATOMS: atom_id res chain seq x y z
N MET A 1 15.92 1.37 -29.39
CA MET A 1 15.27 0.41 -28.47
C MET A 1 14.91 1.13 -27.17
N LEU A 2 13.97 2.08 -27.23
CA LEU A 2 13.54 2.95 -26.13
C LEU A 2 12.01 2.95 -26.17
N ASP A 3 11.33 2.35 -25.18
CA ASP A 3 10.08 2.84 -24.55
C ASP A 3 9.36 1.80 -23.64
N GLN A 4 9.82 0.55 -23.56
CA GLN A 4 9.09 -0.53 -22.87
C GLN A 4 8.97 -0.42 -21.32
N LYS A 5 9.47 0.64 -20.69
CA LYS A 5 9.47 0.79 -19.23
C LYS A 5 8.33 1.64 -18.66
N ARG A 6 7.43 2.16 -19.49
CA ARG A 6 6.30 2.96 -19.03
C ARG A 6 4.99 2.28 -19.38
N GLY A 7 4.04 2.32 -18.44
CA GLY A 7 2.77 1.64 -18.65
C GLY A 7 1.81 1.82 -17.49
N ARG A 8 0.53 1.69 -17.81
CA ARG A 8 -0.55 1.67 -16.85
C ARG A 8 -1.30 0.35 -17.00
N TYR A 9 -1.35 -0.42 -15.92
CA TYR A 9 -1.93 -1.75 -15.89
C TYR A 9 -3.00 -1.81 -14.81
N HIS A 10 -4.10 -2.48 -15.10
CA HIS A 10 -5.25 -2.50 -14.22
C HIS A 10 -5.80 -3.93 -14.08
N LEU A 11 -6.07 -4.32 -12.85
CA LEU A 11 -6.73 -5.57 -12.50
C LEU A 11 -7.88 -5.27 -11.55
N ASN A 12 -9.05 -5.83 -11.85
CA ASN A 12 -10.21 -5.77 -10.98
C ASN A 12 -10.68 -7.21 -10.73
N THR A 13 -10.89 -7.56 -9.46
CA THR A 13 -11.23 -8.92 -9.06
C THR A 13 -12.02 -8.92 -7.74
N PRO A 14 -12.89 -9.90 -7.47
CA PRO A 14 -13.63 -9.97 -6.21
C PRO A 14 -12.71 -9.92 -4.98
N SER A 15 -13.14 -9.24 -3.90
CA SER A 15 -12.39 -9.18 -2.64
C SER A 15 -12.48 -10.49 -1.85
N SER A 16 -11.85 -11.54 -2.36
CA SER A 16 -11.73 -12.85 -1.71
C SER A 16 -10.25 -13.23 -1.51
N SER A 17 -9.98 -14.08 -0.53
CA SER A 17 -8.63 -14.61 -0.28
C SER A 17 -8.08 -15.43 -1.45
N GLU A 18 -8.97 -16.03 -2.26
CA GLU A 18 -8.62 -16.84 -3.42
C GLU A 18 -7.96 -16.00 -4.53
N ASN A 19 -8.34 -14.72 -4.64
CA ASN A 19 -7.83 -13.81 -5.66
C ASN A 19 -6.51 -13.12 -5.28
N LEU A 20 -6.05 -13.24 -4.03
CA LEU A 20 -4.81 -12.59 -3.57
C LEU A 20 -3.58 -13.07 -4.35
N GLY A 21 -3.52 -14.36 -4.68
CA GLY A 21 -2.44 -14.92 -5.49
C GLY A 21 -2.36 -14.27 -6.87
N GLN A 22 -3.50 -14.13 -7.54
CA GLN A 22 -3.58 -13.50 -8.86
C GLN A 22 -3.10 -12.04 -8.83
N ILE A 23 -3.51 -11.26 -7.82
CA ILE A 23 -3.09 -9.86 -7.67
C ILE A 23 -1.57 -9.80 -7.47
N ARG A 24 -1.03 -10.66 -6.61
CA ARG A 24 0.40 -10.70 -6.30
C ARG A 24 1.23 -11.05 -7.54
N ASP A 25 0.78 -12.02 -8.33
CA ASP A 25 1.46 -12.43 -9.56
C ASP A 25 1.41 -11.33 -10.62
N PHE A 26 0.24 -10.70 -10.79
CA PHE A 26 0.03 -9.56 -11.69
C PHE A 26 1.00 -8.40 -11.39
N VAL A 27 1.08 -7.95 -10.12
CA VAL A 27 2.00 -6.88 -9.74
C VAL A 27 3.46 -7.32 -9.89
N GLY A 28 3.78 -8.56 -9.51
CA GLY A 28 5.14 -9.10 -9.59
C GLY A 28 5.68 -9.13 -11.01
N GLU A 29 4.86 -9.55 -11.99
CA GLU A 29 5.23 -9.53 -13.40
C GLU A 29 5.54 -8.12 -13.92
N ILE A 30 4.73 -7.14 -13.54
CA ILE A 30 4.93 -5.75 -13.95
C ILE A 30 6.19 -5.17 -13.30
N ALA A 31 6.43 -5.46 -12.01
CA ALA A 31 7.64 -5.03 -11.32
C ALA A 31 8.91 -5.62 -11.94
N ARG A 32 8.90 -6.91 -12.31
CA ARG A 32 10.02 -7.53 -13.04
C ARG A 32 10.26 -6.85 -14.38
N LYS A 33 9.21 -6.60 -15.17
CA LYS A 33 9.30 -5.90 -16.47
C LYS A 33 9.78 -4.45 -16.32
N ALA A 34 9.47 -3.79 -15.20
CA ALA A 34 9.96 -2.45 -14.87
C ALA A 34 11.46 -2.42 -14.54
N GLY A 35 12.08 -3.58 -14.26
CA GLY A 35 13.51 -3.74 -14.00
C GLY A 35 13.88 -3.79 -12.52
N PHE A 36 12.92 -4.07 -11.63
CA PHE A 36 13.24 -4.36 -10.22
C PHE A 36 13.95 -5.71 -10.11
N THR A 37 14.87 -5.83 -9.15
CA THR A 37 15.45 -7.12 -8.78
C THR A 37 14.41 -8.00 -8.09
N GLU A 38 14.59 -9.33 -8.11
CA GLU A 38 13.68 -10.26 -7.43
C GLU A 38 13.51 -9.94 -5.94
N GLU A 39 14.55 -9.43 -5.28
CA GLU A 39 14.45 -8.95 -3.89
C GLU A 39 13.40 -7.84 -3.76
N TYR A 40 13.43 -6.83 -4.62
CA TYR A 40 12.46 -5.74 -4.59
C TYR A 40 11.07 -6.17 -5.08
N VAL A 41 11.00 -7.08 -6.05
CA VAL A 41 9.73 -7.67 -6.50
C VAL A 41 9.04 -8.37 -5.34
N ASN A 42 9.76 -9.20 -4.57
CA ASN A 42 9.23 -9.87 -3.39
C ASN A 42 8.72 -8.86 -2.34
N LYS A 43 9.48 -7.78 -2.08
CA LYS A 43 9.07 -6.73 -1.14
C LYS A 43 7.78 -6.03 -1.58
N ILE A 44 7.66 -5.69 -2.87
CA ILE A 44 6.45 -5.08 -3.44
C ILE A 44 5.27 -6.05 -3.34
N GLN A 45 5.48 -7.32 -3.67
CA GLN A 45 4.45 -8.36 -3.59
C GLN A 45 3.90 -8.54 -2.17
N ILE A 46 4.78 -8.58 -1.15
CA ILE A 46 4.36 -8.66 0.26
C ILE A 46 3.54 -7.41 0.64
N ALA A 47 3.98 -6.21 0.28
CA ALA A 47 3.23 -4.99 0.59
C ALA A 47 1.83 -4.98 -0.06
N VAL A 48 1.72 -5.44 -1.30
CA VAL A 48 0.43 -5.57 -1.99
C VAL A 48 -0.46 -6.64 -1.35
N ASP A 49 0.11 -7.78 -0.97
CA ASP A 49 -0.63 -8.86 -0.31
C ASP A 49 -1.23 -8.38 1.02
N GLU A 50 -0.48 -7.62 1.81
CA GLU A 50 -0.95 -6.98 3.04
C GLU A 50 -2.05 -5.92 2.77
N ALA A 51 -1.87 -5.09 1.74
CA ALA A 51 -2.86 -4.09 1.36
C ALA A 51 -4.19 -4.72 0.93
N CYS A 52 -4.15 -5.77 0.11
CA CYS A 52 -5.33 -6.50 -0.33
C CYS A 52 -5.96 -7.32 0.80
N THR A 53 -5.15 -7.93 1.67
CA THR A 53 -5.64 -8.62 2.87
C THR A 53 -6.41 -7.68 3.78
N ASN A 54 -5.94 -6.44 3.96
CA ASN A 54 -6.68 -5.42 4.70
C ASN A 54 -8.06 -5.14 4.08
N VAL A 55 -8.17 -5.09 2.75
CA VAL A 55 -9.46 -4.92 2.08
C VAL A 55 -10.38 -6.12 2.33
N VAL A 56 -9.89 -7.34 2.10
CA VAL A 56 -10.68 -8.58 2.27
C VAL A 56 -11.16 -8.74 3.72
N GLN A 57 -10.30 -8.47 4.71
CA GLN A 57 -10.62 -8.71 6.12
C GLN A 57 -11.37 -7.57 6.79
N HIS A 58 -11.19 -6.32 6.35
CA HIS A 58 -11.66 -5.15 7.09
C HIS A 58 -12.64 -4.26 6.32
N ALA A 59 -12.44 -4.02 5.02
CA ALA A 59 -13.19 -2.99 4.30
C ALA A 59 -14.70 -3.27 4.23
N TYR A 60 -15.10 -4.54 4.10
CA TYR A 60 -16.50 -4.94 3.94
C TYR A 60 -17.09 -5.64 5.17
N LYS A 61 -16.53 -5.44 6.37
CA LYS A 61 -17.05 -6.06 7.59
C LYS A 61 -18.51 -5.64 7.84
N GLY A 62 -19.43 -6.61 7.82
CA GLY A 62 -20.87 -6.38 7.95
C GLY A 62 -21.54 -5.82 6.69
N MET A 63 -20.90 -5.97 5.53
CA MET A 63 -21.40 -5.58 4.20
C MET A 63 -21.21 -6.73 3.22
N ILE A 64 -21.92 -6.69 2.09
CA ILE A 64 -21.64 -7.59 0.97
C ILE A 64 -20.29 -7.16 0.36
N PRO A 65 -19.29 -8.06 0.27
CA PRO A 65 -18.01 -7.74 -0.36
C PRO A 65 -18.18 -7.33 -1.82
N LYS A 66 -17.31 -6.42 -2.29
CA LYS A 66 -17.25 -5.99 -3.69
C LYS A 66 -15.84 -6.21 -4.23
N ASP A 67 -15.58 -5.79 -5.45
CA ASP A 67 -14.27 -5.98 -6.07
C ASP A 67 -13.18 -5.11 -5.43
N ILE A 68 -11.94 -5.59 -5.56
CA ILE A 68 -10.69 -4.87 -5.32
C ILE A 68 -10.20 -4.36 -6.67
N ASP A 69 -9.82 -3.09 -6.67
CA ASP A 69 -9.31 -2.37 -7.84
C ASP A 69 -7.80 -2.14 -7.67
N VAL A 70 -6.98 -2.78 -8.51
CA VAL A 70 -5.52 -2.70 -8.43
C VAL A 70 -4.97 -2.03 -9.68
N LEU A 71 -4.42 -0.83 -9.50
CA LEU A 71 -3.80 -0.04 -10.54
C LEU A 71 -2.27 -0.04 -10.35
N VAL A 72 -1.52 -0.42 -11.38
CA VAL A 72 -0.06 -0.34 -11.40
C VAL A 72 0.39 0.64 -12.48
N GLU A 73 1.14 1.65 -12.07
CA GLU A 73 1.71 2.66 -12.96
C GLU A 73 3.23 2.59 -12.89
N VAL A 74 3.86 2.35 -14.04
CA VAL A 74 5.32 2.31 -14.17
C VAL A 74 5.77 3.55 -14.92
N ASN A 75 6.67 4.30 -14.29
CA ASN A 75 7.37 5.43 -14.88
C ASN A 75 8.86 5.11 -15.01
N SER A 76 9.65 6.06 -15.52
CA SER A 76 11.09 5.84 -15.76
C SER A 76 11.90 5.51 -14.51
N ASP A 77 11.45 5.94 -13.33
CA ASP A 77 12.19 5.92 -12.06
C ASP A 77 11.46 5.17 -10.93
N LYS A 78 10.19 4.81 -11.11
CA LYS A 78 9.36 4.24 -10.05
C LYS A 78 8.19 3.41 -10.54
N LEU A 79 7.70 2.56 -9.65
CA LEU A 79 6.45 1.84 -9.77
C LEU A 79 5.51 2.33 -8.66
N THR A 80 4.26 2.64 -9.05
CA THR A 80 3.18 3.00 -8.12
C THR A 80 2.11 1.92 -8.19
N VAL A 81 1.74 1.37 -7.04
CA VAL A 81 0.57 0.48 -6.91
C VAL A 81 -0.50 1.20 -6.12
N THR A 82 -1.72 1.27 -6.65
CA THR A 82 -2.89 1.76 -5.94
C THR A 82 -3.89 0.64 -5.78
N VAL A 83 -4.19 0.25 -4.55
CA VAL A 83 -5.23 -0.72 -4.21
C VAL A 83 -6.43 0.07 -3.70
N SER A 84 -7.61 -0.15 -4.28
CA SER A 84 -8.82 0.57 -3.90
C SER A 84 -10.01 -0.34 -3.64
N ASP A 85 -10.90 0.12 -2.77
CA ASP A 85 -12.15 -0.54 -2.39
C ASP A 85 -13.29 0.47 -2.22
N GLN A 86 -14.53 -0.03 -2.14
CA GLN A 86 -15.74 0.75 -1.87
C GLN A 86 -16.35 0.40 -0.51
N GLY A 87 -15.57 -0.17 0.38
CA GLY A 87 -15.99 -0.52 1.72
C GLY A 87 -16.06 0.69 2.64
N ARG A 88 -16.13 0.42 3.94
CA ARG A 88 -15.95 1.45 4.98
C ARG A 88 -14.51 1.95 5.05
N GLY A 89 -13.61 1.24 4.36
CA GLY A 89 -12.18 1.46 4.45
C GLY A 89 -11.66 0.97 5.78
N PHE A 90 -10.40 1.33 6.02
CA PHE A 90 -9.69 1.01 7.23
C PHE A 90 -8.98 2.28 7.68
N ASP A 91 -9.07 2.62 8.96
CA ASP A 91 -8.34 3.78 9.49
C ASP A 91 -6.92 3.36 9.91
N PRO A 92 -5.87 3.72 9.14
CA PRO A 92 -4.49 3.37 9.48
C PRO A 92 -4.00 4.06 10.77
N HIS A 93 -4.73 5.07 11.27
CA HIS A 93 -4.40 5.78 12.51
C HIS A 93 -5.13 5.23 13.73
N SER A 94 -6.07 4.31 13.54
CA SER A 94 -6.72 3.60 14.65
C SER A 94 -5.79 2.59 15.34
N PHE A 95 -4.62 2.32 14.75
CA PHE A 95 -3.60 1.46 15.32
C PHE A 95 -2.57 2.30 16.06
N PRO A 96 -2.32 2.03 17.36
CA PRO A 96 -1.23 2.69 18.06
C PRO A 96 0.10 2.38 17.35
N PRO A 97 1.08 3.31 17.37
CA PRO A 97 2.41 3.00 16.86
C PRO A 97 2.89 1.69 17.50
N LEU A 98 3.19 0.71 16.65
CA LEU A 98 3.60 -0.62 17.08
C LEU A 98 4.98 -0.52 17.75
N ASP A 99 5.00 -0.69 19.07
CA ASP A 99 6.21 -1.10 19.76
C ASP A 99 6.47 -2.57 19.37
N MET A 100 7.47 -2.78 18.51
CA MET A 100 7.84 -4.11 18.01
C MET A 100 8.24 -5.05 19.15
N ASN A 101 8.86 -4.54 20.22
CA ASN A 101 9.23 -5.35 21.38
C ASN A 101 7.96 -5.81 22.14
N ALA A 102 7.00 -4.90 22.33
CA ALA A 102 5.73 -5.23 22.96
C ALA A 102 4.83 -6.12 22.08
N TYR A 103 4.90 -6.00 20.76
CA TYR A 103 4.12 -6.81 19.81
C TYR A 103 4.56 -8.28 19.84
N PHE A 104 5.87 -8.55 19.74
CA PHE A 104 6.41 -9.92 19.82
C PHE A 104 6.22 -10.52 21.21
N ALA A 105 6.32 -9.71 22.28
CA ALA A 105 6.07 -10.16 23.64
C ALA A 105 4.60 -10.53 23.92
N ASN A 106 3.64 -9.86 23.25
CA ASN A 106 2.21 -10.07 23.50
C ASN A 106 1.47 -10.88 22.43
N LEU A 107 2.16 -11.38 21.39
CA LEU A 107 1.58 -12.22 20.32
C LEU A 107 0.23 -11.67 19.79
N LYS A 108 0.07 -10.35 19.71
CA LYS A 108 -1.20 -9.74 19.30
C LYS A 108 -1.44 -10.07 17.82
N ARG A 109 -2.54 -10.77 17.53
CA ARG A 109 -2.97 -11.05 16.16
C ARG A 109 -3.53 -9.77 15.54
N GLY A 110 -2.86 -9.25 14.51
CA GLY A 110 -3.32 -8.12 13.70
C GLY A 110 -2.55 -6.82 13.95
N GLY A 111 -2.43 -6.00 12.90
CA GLY A 111 -1.76 -4.69 12.93
C GLY A 111 -0.38 -4.64 12.25
N LEU A 112 0.28 -5.78 12.04
CA LEU A 112 1.59 -5.83 11.39
C LEU A 112 1.55 -5.43 9.90
N GLY A 113 0.43 -5.64 9.21
CA GLY A 113 0.33 -5.42 7.77
C GLY A 113 0.63 -3.99 7.33
N ILE A 114 0.10 -2.97 8.03
CA ILE A 114 0.42 -1.56 7.74
C ILE A 114 1.92 -1.30 7.91
N TYR A 115 2.50 -1.85 8.97
CA TYR A 115 3.92 -1.67 9.27
C TYR A 115 4.80 -2.31 8.21
N LEU A 116 4.44 -3.51 7.72
CA LEU A 116 5.11 -4.16 6.59
C LEU A 116 5.02 -3.30 5.33
N ILE A 117 3.84 -2.75 5.01
CA ILE A 117 3.68 -1.85 3.85
C ILE A 117 4.64 -0.66 3.96
N HIS A 118 4.72 0.02 5.11
CA HIS A 118 5.65 1.14 5.32
C HIS A 118 7.13 0.76 5.33
N MET A 119 7.47 -0.46 5.74
CA MET A 119 8.85 -0.94 5.73
C MET A 119 9.32 -1.30 4.31
N LEU A 120 8.42 -1.87 3.52
CA LEU A 120 8.75 -2.47 2.23
C LEU A 120 8.63 -1.47 1.06
N MET A 121 7.76 -0.47 1.19
CA MET A 121 7.53 0.58 0.20
C MET A 121 8.21 1.89 0.58
N ASP A 122 8.50 2.74 -0.40
CA ASP A 122 9.23 3.99 -0.18
C ASP A 122 8.29 5.15 0.20
N GLU A 123 7.14 5.21 -0.45
CA GLU A 123 6.06 6.14 -0.11
C GLU A 123 4.75 5.37 0.04
N VAL A 124 3.93 5.76 1.02
CA VAL A 124 2.63 5.16 1.27
C VAL A 124 1.66 6.27 1.65
N GLU A 125 0.53 6.33 0.95
CA GLU A 125 -0.52 7.31 1.18
C GLU A 125 -1.88 6.60 1.24
N PHE A 126 -2.64 6.88 2.29
CA PHE A 126 -3.99 6.37 2.46
C PHE A 126 -5.01 7.48 2.18
N MET A 127 -5.95 7.20 1.30
CA MET A 127 -7.10 8.07 1.03
C MET A 127 -8.36 7.32 1.46
N ILE A 128 -8.94 7.70 2.59
CA ILE A 128 -10.11 7.04 3.17
C ILE A 128 -11.32 7.96 3.01
N ASN A 129 -12.28 7.52 2.19
CA ASN A 129 -13.55 8.19 1.95
C ASN A 129 -14.66 7.15 2.12
N PRO A 130 -15.10 6.88 3.37
CA PRO A 130 -16.03 5.78 3.66
C PRO A 130 -17.30 5.86 2.80
N GLY A 131 -17.68 4.73 2.18
CA GLY A 131 -18.85 4.65 1.31
C GLY A 131 -18.67 5.26 -0.09
N ARG A 132 -17.50 5.82 -0.40
CA ARG A 132 -17.10 6.22 -1.76
C ARG A 132 -16.02 5.27 -2.27
N LYS A 133 -14.78 5.74 -2.41
CA LYS A 133 -13.61 4.96 -2.83
C LYS A 133 -12.50 5.21 -1.82
N ASN A 134 -12.10 4.16 -1.11
CA ASN A 134 -10.89 4.16 -0.29
C ASN A 134 -9.74 3.64 -1.14
N SER A 135 -8.53 4.07 -0.84
CA SER A 135 -7.34 3.53 -1.49
C SER A 135 -6.09 3.67 -0.65
N VAL A 136 -5.15 2.75 -0.88
CA VAL A 136 -3.77 2.87 -0.47
C VAL A 136 -2.90 2.95 -1.72
N ARG A 137 -2.12 4.01 -1.80
CA ARG A 137 -1.16 4.27 -2.88
C ARG A 137 0.24 4.03 -2.33
N MET A 138 0.98 3.12 -2.96
CA MET A 138 2.31 2.68 -2.55
C MET A 138 3.30 2.91 -3.69
N VAL A 139 4.45 3.49 -3.39
CA VAL A 139 5.50 3.81 -4.38
C VAL A 139 6.78 3.06 -4.04
N LYS A 140 7.41 2.50 -5.08
CA LYS A 140 8.78 1.97 -5.01
C LYS A 140 9.64 2.61 -6.09
N PHE A 141 10.79 3.15 -5.71
CA PHE A 141 11.77 3.71 -6.65
C PHE A 141 12.72 2.63 -7.16
N LEU A 142 13.00 2.67 -8.46
CA LEU A 142 13.91 1.73 -9.14
C LEU A 142 15.36 1.92 -8.68
N HIS A 143 15.70 3.18 -8.37
CA HIS A 143 16.98 3.57 -7.80
C HIS A 143 16.74 4.01 -6.34
N PRO A 144 17.44 3.42 -5.35
CA PRO A 144 17.30 3.83 -3.97
C PRO A 144 17.69 5.31 -3.84
N VAL A 145 16.75 6.15 -3.39
CA VAL A 145 17.09 7.50 -2.92
C VAL A 145 17.97 7.33 -1.67
N GLU A 146 19.09 8.06 -1.59
CA GLU A 146 20.05 7.89 -0.50
C GLU A 146 19.37 7.95 0.89
N SER A 147 19.82 7.09 1.79
CA SER A 147 19.18 6.80 3.09
C SER A 147 18.96 8.01 4.01
N SER A 148 19.73 9.08 3.83
CA SER A 148 19.65 10.38 4.52
C SER A 148 18.43 11.20 4.09
N GLU A 149 18.16 11.28 2.79
CA GLU A 149 16.99 11.99 2.24
C GLU A 149 15.69 11.24 2.54
N ARG A 150 15.72 9.90 2.57
CA ARG A 150 14.56 9.06 2.96
C ARG A 150 14.02 9.40 4.35
N LYS A 151 14.89 9.48 5.37
CA LYS A 151 14.47 9.81 6.75
C LYS A 151 13.90 11.23 6.83
N GLN A 152 14.47 12.16 6.07
CA GLN A 152 14.01 13.54 5.99
C GLN A 152 12.62 13.63 5.35
N ASN A 153 12.43 13.00 4.18
CA ASN A 153 11.17 13.05 3.42
C ASN A 153 10.03 12.36 4.17
N GLN A 154 10.29 11.22 4.83
CA GLN A 154 9.29 10.52 5.63
C GLN A 154 8.86 11.34 6.86
N LYS A 155 9.81 12.05 7.50
CA LYS A 155 9.51 12.98 8.60
C LYS A 155 8.64 14.15 8.12
N ILE A 156 8.99 14.75 6.98
CA ILE A 156 8.23 15.86 6.37
C ILE A 156 6.80 15.41 6.00
N LEU A 157 6.63 14.20 5.45
CA LEU A 157 5.31 13.70 5.04
C LEU A 157 4.41 13.44 6.25
N LEU A 158 4.97 12.87 7.33
CA LEU A 158 4.27 12.67 8.61
C LEU A 158 3.87 13.99 9.26
N GLU A 159 4.72 15.02 9.20
CA GLU A 159 4.42 16.37 9.70
C GLU A 159 3.30 17.03 8.88
N LYS A 160 3.35 16.98 7.55
CA LYS A 160 2.29 17.53 6.68
C LYS A 160 0.94 16.84 6.86
N SER A 161 0.93 15.52 7.05
CA SER A 161 -0.30 14.76 7.34
C SER A 161 -0.91 15.17 8.68
N ARG A 162 -0.07 15.42 9.70
CA ARG A 162 -0.50 15.95 11.01
C ARG A 162 -1.06 17.37 10.92
N GLU A 163 -0.47 18.24 10.10
CA GLU A 163 -0.94 19.63 9.93
C GLU A 163 -2.29 19.71 9.21
N ARG A 164 -2.49 18.91 8.15
CA ARG A 164 -3.78 18.82 7.45
C ARG A 164 -4.89 18.33 8.38
N LYS A 165 -4.60 17.40 9.29
CA LYS A 165 -5.54 16.95 10.31
C LYS A 165 -5.89 18.02 11.35
N ARG A 166 -4.94 18.88 11.74
CA ARG A 166 -5.25 20.00 12.65
C ARG A 166 -6.20 21.00 12.01
N HIS A 167 -6.03 21.28 10.72
CA HIS A 167 -6.91 22.18 9.98
C HIS A 167 -8.29 21.57 9.73
N ALA A 168 -8.38 20.27 9.45
CA ALA A 168 -9.66 19.59 9.23
C ALA A 168 -10.52 19.36 10.50
N VAL A 169 -9.97 19.63 11.70
CA VAL A 169 -10.68 19.52 12.99
C VAL A 169 -11.06 20.89 13.55
N SER A 170 -10.64 21.98 12.88
CA SER A 170 -10.95 23.37 13.25
C SER A 170 -12.03 24.03 12.37
N GLU A 171 -12.67 23.26 11.48
CA GLU A 171 -13.88 23.60 10.71
C GLU A 171 -15.04 22.67 11.10
#